data_AF-R6UPU6-F1
#
_entry.id   AF-R6UPU6-F1
#
_cell.length_a   1.000
_cell.length_b   1.000
_cell.length_c   1.000
_cell.angle_alpha   90.00
_cell.angle_beta   90.00
_cell.angle_gamma   90.00
#
_symmetry.space_group_name_H-M   'P 1'
#
loop_
_entity.id
_entity.type
_entity.pdbx_description
1 polymer ?
#
loop_
_entity_poly.entity_id
_entity_poly.type
_entity_poly.pdbx_seq_one_letter_code
_entity_poly.pdbx_strand_id
1 'polypeptide(L)' 'MKEVDPKSTSRARAFELWMKAPMPMVTLMKTLDVTALVRLSRKQGYKFNVLFAGASERRHRYLRHSRFH' A
#
# COMPACT_ATOMS: atom_id res chain seq x y z
N MET A 1 14.45 -11.99 -2.50
CA MET A 1 14.46 -10.52 -2.25
C MET A 1 15.47 -9.92 -3.20
N LYS A 2 15.11 -8.89 -3.98
CA LYS A 2 16.07 -8.22 -4.88
C LYS A 2 16.65 -7.03 -4.11
N GLU A 3 17.96 -7.02 -3.93
CA GLU A 3 18.64 -5.86 -3.35
C GLU A 3 18.63 -4.71 -4.37
N VAL A 4 18.36 -3.51 -3.88
CA VAL A 4 18.31 -2.28 -4.67
C VAL A 4 19.23 -1.30 -4.00
N ASP A 5 20.25 -0.83 -4.72
CA ASP A 5 21.09 0.27 -4.24
C ASP A 5 20.29 1.59 -4.33
N PRO A 6 19.97 2.24 -3.18
CA PRO A 6 19.20 3.48 -3.17
C PRO A 6 19.82 4.61 -4.00
N LYS A 7 21.16 4.64 -4.12
CA LYS A 7 21.91 5.67 -4.85
C LYS A 7 21.76 5.57 -6.36
N SER A 8 21.49 4.37 -6.86
CA SER A 8 21.27 4.11 -8.29
C SER A 8 19.86 4.45 -8.78
N THR A 9 18.97 4.92 -7.90
CA THR A 9 17.56 5.19 -8.23
C THR A 9 17.30 6.68 -8.46
N SER A 10 16.27 7.00 -9.25
CA SER A 10 15.81 8.40 -9.45
C SER A 10 15.35 9.11 -8.16
N ARG A 11 15.18 8.37 -7.05
CA ARG A 11 14.76 8.89 -5.74
C ARG A 11 15.91 8.93 -4.72
N ALA A 12 17.16 8.77 -5.16
CA ALA A 12 18.35 8.79 -4.30
C ALA A 12 18.37 10.02 -3.36
N ARG A 13 18.10 11.21 -3.91
CA ARG A 13 18.11 12.45 -3.13
C ARG A 13 17.01 12.51 -2.06
N ALA A 14 15.81 12.01 -2.37
CA ALA A 14 14.72 11.95 -1.40
C ALA A 14 15.03 10.96 -0.27
N PHE A 15 15.67 9.83 -0.60
CA PHE A 15 16.12 8.85 0.39
C PHE A 15 17.18 9.43 1.34
N GLU A 16 18.18 10.15 0.82
CA GLU A 16 19.20 10.81 1.65
C GLU A 16 18.61 11.80 2.66
N LEU A 17 17.64 12.61 2.23
CA LEU A 17 16.96 13.57 3.09
C LEU A 17 16.08 12.88 4.15
N TRP A 18 15.35 11.83 3.74
CA TRP A 18 14.52 11.04 4.63
C TRP A 18 15.32 10.35 5.74
N MET A 19 16.51 9.81 5.41
CA MET A 19 17.39 9.17 6.40
C MET A 19 17.95 10.14 7.45
N LYS A 20 17.99 11.44 7.15
CA LYS A 20 18.45 12.50 8.07
C LYS A 20 17.30 13.18 8.82
N ALA A 21 16.04 12.83 8.54
CA ALA A 21 14.89 13.46 9.16
C ALA A 21 14.71 13.00 10.62
N PRO A 22 14.38 13.90 11.56
CA PRO A 22 14.19 13.55 12.97
C PRO A 22 12.99 12.63 13.21
N MET A 23 11.99 12.68 12.32
CA MET A 23 10.85 11.76 12.27
C MET A 23 10.51 11.47 10.81
N PRO A 24 10.97 10.34 10.25
CA PRO A 24 10.80 10.08 8.83
C PRO A 24 9.35 9.77 8.43
N MET A 25 8.51 9.25 9.33
CA MET A 25 7.20 8.74 8.96
C MET A 25 6.14 9.85 8.87
N VAL A 26 5.33 9.83 7.81
CA VAL A 26 4.17 10.71 7.65
C VAL A 26 2.89 9.87 7.59
N THR A 27 1.88 10.27 8.35
CA THR A 27 0.55 9.63 8.34
C THR A 27 -0.41 10.45 7.49
N LEU A 28 -0.97 9.82 6.45
CA LEU A 28 -2.02 10.41 5.62
C LEU A 28 -3.36 9.73 5.90
N MET A 29 -4.44 10.51 6.00
CA MET A 29 -5.79 9.99 6.23
C MET A 29 -6.67 10.22 4.99
N LYS A 30 -7.42 9.20 4.59
CA LYS A 30 -8.39 9.29 3.49
C LYS A 30 -9.60 8.41 3.78
N THR A 31 -10.79 8.95 3.57
CA THR A 31 -12.04 8.19 3.64
C THR A 31 -12.18 7.29 2.41
N LEU A 32 -12.43 6.00 2.63
CA LEU A 32 -12.67 5.01 1.59
C LEU A 32 -14.14 4.58 1.64
N ASP A 33 -14.82 4.54 0.50
CA ASP A 33 -16.16 3.96 0.41
C ASP A 33 -16.05 2.42 0.47
N VAL A 34 -16.66 1.85 1.52
CA VAL A 34 -16.65 0.41 1.80
C VAL A 34 -18.00 -0.27 1.54
N THR A 35 -18.94 0.42 0.90
CA THR A 35 -20.30 -0.07 0.66
C THR A 35 -20.30 -1.42 -0.07
N ALA A 36 -19.43 -1.58 -1.08
CA ALA A 36 -19.29 -2.84 -1.81
C ALA A 36 -18.80 -4.00 -0.93
N LEU A 37 -17.82 -3.75 -0.06
CA LEU A 37 -17.26 -4.74 0.86
C LEU A 37 -18.29 -5.18 1.90
N VAL A 38 -19.07 -4.24 2.45
CA VAL A 38 -20.14 -4.55 3.41
C VAL A 38 -21.25 -5.37 2.75
N ARG A 39 -21.66 -5.02 1.53
CA ARG A 39 -22.65 -5.81 0.76
C ARG A 39 -22.15 -7.22 0.50
N LEU A 40 -20.88 -7.40 0.15
CA LEU A 40 -20.28 -8.71 -0.07
C LEU A 40 -20.21 -9.54 1.21
N SER A 41 -19.80 -8.93 2.32
CA SER A 41 -19.78 -9.55 3.65
C SER A 41 -21.14 -10.10 4.04
N ARG A 42 -22.21 -9.30 3.86
CA ARG A 42 -23.59 -9.71 4.15
C ARG A 42 -24.10 -10.80 3.22
N LYS A 43 -23.75 -10.76 1.93
CA LYS A 43 -24.22 -11.75 0.94
C LYS A 43 -23.54 -13.11 1.09
N GLN A 44 -22.25 -13.14 1.42
CA GLN A 44 -21.44 -14.37 1.42
C GLN A 44 -21.07 -14.86 2.83
N GLY A 45 -21.42 -14.13 3.89
CA GLY A 45 -21.13 -14.50 5.28
C GLY A 45 -19.67 -14.32 5.71
N TYR A 46 -18.81 -13.74 4.86
CA TYR A 46 -17.41 -13.49 5.21
C TYR A 46 -17.24 -12.30 6.14
N LYS A 47 -16.31 -12.38 7.09
CA LYS A 47 -15.96 -11.29 8.00
C LYS A 47 -15.40 -10.08 7.23
N PHE A 48 -15.88 -8.87 7.55
CA PHE A 48 -15.45 -7.62 6.90
C PHE A 48 -13.92 -7.42 6.90
N ASN A 49 -13.25 -7.66 8.03
CA ASN A 49 -11.80 -7.47 8.15
C ASN A 49 -11.00 -8.38 7.20
N VAL A 50 -11.49 -9.59 6.93
CA VAL A 50 -10.83 -10.54 6.01
C VAL A 50 -10.98 -10.05 4.57
N LEU A 51 -12.17 -9.59 4.18
CA LEU A 51 -12.41 -9.02 2.87
C LEU A 51 -11.58 -7.74 2.66
N PHE A 52 -11.51 -6.88 3.68
CA PHE A 52 -10.74 -5.64 3.64
C PHE A 52 -9.23 -5.91 3.52
N ALA A 53 -8.69 -6.80 4.36
CA ALA A 53 -7.27 -7.18 4.29
C ALA A 53 -6.93 -7.82 2.95
N GLY A 54 -7.77 -8.74 2.46
CA GLY A 54 -7.58 -9.40 1.17
C GLY A 54 -7.66 -8.43 -0.02
N ALA A 55 -8.60 -7.48 -0.01
CA ALA A 55 -8.72 -6.46 -1.06
C ALA A 55 -7.50 -5.53 -1.07
N SER A 56 -7.03 -5.12 0.11
CA SER A 56 -5.84 -4.27 0.27
C SER A 56 -4.59 -4.95 -0.29
N GLU A 57 -4.40 -6.23 0.05
CA GLU A 57 -3.28 -7.03 -0.44
C GLU A 57 -3.34 -7.26 -1.95
N ARG A 58 -4.52 -7.58 -2.50
CA ARG A 58 -4.70 -7.69 -3.97
C ARG A 58 -4.30 -6.39 -4.66
N ARG A 59 -4.77 -5.24 -4.18
CA ARG A 59 -4.41 -3.92 -4.73
C ARG A 59 -2.91 -3.66 -4.66
N HIS A 60 -2.27 -3.98 -3.54
CA HIS A 60 -0.82 -3.85 -3.40
C HIS A 60 -0.07 -4.69 -4.44
N ARG A 61 -0.50 -5.95 -4.69
CA ARG A 61 0.08 -6.80 -5.72
C ARG A 61 -0.14 -6.25 -7.14
N TYR A 62 -1.34 -5.77 -7.46
CA TYR A 62 -1.59 -5.13 -8.76
C TYR A 62 -0.66 -3.93 -8.99
N LEU A 63 -0.53 -3.04 -8.01
CA LEU A 63 0.36 -1.86 -8.10
C LEU A 63 1.85 -2.22 -8.15
N ARG A 64 2.24 -3.41 -7.69
CA ARG A 64 3.61 -3.91 -7.91
C ARG A 64 3.80 -4.43 -9.32
N HIS A 65 2.85 -5.17 -9.89
CA HIS A 65 2.97 -5.72 -11.25
C HIS A 65 2.85 -4.64 -12.34
N SER A 66 1.97 -3.66 -12.17
CA SER A 66 1.78 -2.57 -13.14
C SER A 66 2.91 -1.54 -13.19
N ARG A 67 3.91 -1.62 -12.31
CA ARG A 67 5.08 -0.71 -12.29
C ARG A 67 6.33 -1.27 -12.98
N PHE A 68 6.23 -2.43 -13.63
CA PHE A 68 7.31 -3.07 -14.37
C PHE A 68 7.06 -3.18 -15.89
N HIS A 69 6.07 -2.44 -16.41
CA HIS A 69 5.88 -2.21 -17.84
C HIS A 69 6.14 -0.73 -18.16
#